data_AF-A0A928B4Q2-F1
#
_entry.id   AF-A0A928B4Q2-F1
#
_cell.length_a   1.000
_cell.length_b   1.000
_cell.length_c   1.000
_cell.angle_alpha   90.00
_cell.angle_beta   90.00
_cell.angle_gamma   90.00
#
_symmetry.space_group_name_H-M   'P 1'
#
loop_
_entity.id
_entity.type
_entity.pdbx_description
1 polymer ?
#
loop_
_entity_poly.entity_id
_entity_poly.type
_entity_poly.pdbx_seq_one_letter_code
_entity_poly.pdbx_strand_id
1 'polypeptide(L)'
;MKQFIICLLFLMGITNAMSQNIQDIGKVMLGVKITDDATIETKQVAKQLQSRLSQIATQAGYSSNGASLFAITPNVIVNYVDVAEGGMKSIYVVQGDLAISIADGADGTVFSSTTFPFKGSNTDKNKAILSGVLKIGYSNLKEMFDEARTKILDYYAAKEEAIFAKADSYAFNQQYDEAISCLMLIPEELFELHSKAMDKVVEIYDKRNAEIARQRAAQLAAENDAVLKKAQSYLSMQNAEEALKALWDYRNGSEAQNAQYNEMVEKAGGLVSEEKRRILAAERQRYLDARMREDREWAMRVQDVEHKRSLENREMVMRENAAAHEISMDNKQHDLRVISTTHDMKIEDKMTDHQIQMEHRGMDYNFAVLEANTQTEQQKIDAAKTVACEFIKNNPNFIKNLNN
;
A
#
# COMPACT_ATOMS: atom_id res chain seq x y z
N MET A 1 35.62 -14.70 5.80
CA MET A 1 34.85 -15.13 4.60
C MET A 1 33.73 -16.14 4.89
N LYS A 2 33.13 -16.14 6.10
CA LYS A 2 31.86 -16.85 6.39
C LYS A 2 30.71 -15.89 6.74
N GLN A 3 31.00 -14.63 7.06
CA GLN A 3 30.00 -13.59 7.33
C GLN A 3 29.48 -12.88 6.07
N PHE A 4 30.18 -12.97 4.94
CA PHE A 4 29.69 -12.45 3.64
C PHE A 4 28.65 -13.37 2.96
N ILE A 5 28.55 -14.64 3.37
CA ILE A 5 27.62 -15.62 2.76
C ILE A 5 26.22 -15.51 3.39
N ILE A 6 26.09 -14.97 4.60
CA ILE A 6 24.79 -14.74 5.25
C ILE A 6 24.09 -13.49 4.67
N CYS A 7 24.84 -12.50 4.19
CA CYS A 7 24.28 -11.30 3.54
C CYS A 7 23.78 -11.53 2.10
N LEU A 8 24.23 -12.59 1.42
CA LEU A 8 23.83 -12.87 0.03
C LEU A 8 22.50 -13.63 -0.08
N LEU A 9 22.03 -14.25 1.01
CA LEU A 9 20.79 -15.03 1.05
C LEU A 9 19.53 -14.22 1.37
N PHE A 10 19.66 -12.92 1.66
CA PHE A 10 18.50 -12.02 1.85
C PHE A 10 18.23 -11.13 0.62
N LEU A 11 19.08 -11.20 -0.41
CA LEU A 11 18.98 -10.34 -1.61
C LEU A 11 18.28 -11.00 -2.82
N MET A 12 17.92 -12.28 -2.74
CA MET A 12 17.16 -12.98 -3.78
C MET A 12 15.70 -13.20 -3.33
N GLY A 13 14.93 -12.12 -3.39
CA GLY A 13 13.50 -12.14 -3.07
C GLY A 13 12.71 -11.01 -3.72
N ILE A 14 13.19 -10.41 -4.81
CA ILE A 14 12.36 -9.52 -5.62
C ILE A 14 12.00 -10.28 -6.89
N THR A 15 10.99 -11.15 -6.77
CA THR A 15 10.23 -11.52 -7.95
C THR A 15 9.38 -10.32 -8.33
N ASN A 16 9.25 -10.09 -9.64
CA ASN A 16 8.34 -9.09 -10.20
C ASN A 16 6.90 -9.43 -9.77
N ALA A 17 6.47 -8.87 -8.65
CA ALA A 17 5.12 -8.96 -8.14
C ALA A 17 4.39 -7.66 -8.50
N MET A 18 3.27 -7.82 -9.20
CA MET A 18 2.35 -6.77 -9.65
C MET A 18 2.20 -5.68 -8.58
N SER A 19 2.43 -4.43 -8.97
CA SER A 19 2.25 -3.24 -8.11
C SER A 19 0.78 -3.14 -7.71
N GLN A 20 0.47 -3.32 -6.42
CA GLN A 20 -0.74 -2.76 -5.84
C GLN A 20 -0.43 -1.28 -5.57
N ASN A 21 -1.09 -0.37 -6.28
CA ASN A 21 -0.82 1.04 -6.14
C ASN A 21 -1.33 1.54 -4.80
N ILE A 22 -0.55 2.39 -4.11
CA ILE A 22 -0.94 3.05 -2.85
C ILE A 22 -2.28 3.81 -3.00
N GLN A 23 -2.57 4.27 -4.22
CA GLN A 23 -3.80 4.98 -4.59
C GLN A 23 -5.04 4.09 -4.73
N ASP A 24 -4.89 2.77 -4.69
CA ASP A 24 -6.01 1.83 -4.82
C ASP A 24 -6.49 1.26 -3.49
N ILE A 25 -5.75 1.50 -2.40
CA ILE A 25 -6.23 1.25 -1.04
C ILE A 25 -7.38 2.22 -0.76
N GLY A 26 -8.48 1.69 -0.23
CA GLY A 26 -9.72 2.44 -0.01
C GLY A 26 -10.65 2.47 -1.23
N LYS A 27 -10.25 1.95 -2.39
CA LYS A 27 -11.19 1.72 -3.51
C LYS A 27 -11.79 0.33 -3.42
N VAL A 28 -13.02 0.18 -3.92
CA VAL A 28 -13.61 -1.16 -4.11
C VAL A 28 -12.75 -1.96 -5.11
N MET A 29 -12.14 -3.03 -4.63
CA MET A 29 -11.32 -3.94 -5.44
C MET A 29 -12.16 -5.03 -6.08
N LEU A 30 -12.04 -5.16 -7.40
CA LEU A 30 -12.83 -6.10 -8.19
C LEU A 30 -11.94 -6.85 -9.19
N GLY A 31 -11.65 -8.11 -8.91
CA GLY A 31 -10.85 -8.97 -9.79
C GLY A 31 -11.71 -9.72 -10.80
N VAL A 32 -11.07 -10.42 -11.73
CA VAL A 32 -11.77 -11.33 -12.66
C VAL A 32 -11.36 -12.77 -12.38
N LYS A 33 -12.32 -13.61 -11.99
CA LYS A 33 -12.10 -15.01 -11.63
C LYS A 33 -12.88 -15.91 -12.57
N ILE A 34 -12.20 -16.84 -13.22
CA ILE A 34 -12.86 -17.94 -13.93
C ILE A 34 -13.15 -19.02 -12.88
N THR A 35 -14.40 -19.40 -12.72
CA THR A 35 -14.81 -20.43 -11.76
C THR A 35 -14.44 -21.83 -12.25
N ASP A 36 -14.28 -22.77 -11.32
CA ASP A 36 -13.86 -24.14 -11.66
C ASP A 36 -14.93 -24.88 -12.48
N ASP A 37 -16.20 -24.53 -12.29
CA ASP A 37 -17.38 -25.02 -13.01
C ASP A 37 -17.67 -24.28 -14.33
N ALA A 38 -16.88 -23.26 -14.68
CA ALA A 38 -17.03 -22.54 -15.94
C ALA A 38 -16.92 -23.48 -17.16
N THR A 39 -17.62 -23.12 -18.24
CA THR A 39 -17.63 -23.90 -19.48
C THR A 39 -16.23 -24.05 -20.08
N ILE A 40 -16.05 -25.09 -20.90
CA ILE A 40 -14.79 -25.31 -21.63
C ILE A 40 -14.49 -24.10 -22.53
N GLU A 41 -15.52 -23.57 -23.18
CA GLU A 41 -15.43 -22.36 -24.01
C GLU A 41 -14.87 -21.17 -23.22
N THR A 42 -15.35 -20.95 -21.99
CA THR A 42 -14.84 -19.88 -21.11
C THR A 42 -13.37 -20.07 -20.80
N LYS A 43 -12.98 -21.29 -20.42
CA LYS A 43 -11.59 -21.62 -20.08
C LYS A 43 -10.64 -21.41 -21.26
N GLN A 44 -11.11 -21.66 -22.49
CA GLN A 44 -10.33 -21.47 -23.72
C GLN A 44 -10.08 -20.00 -24.07
N VAL A 45 -10.96 -19.07 -23.69
CA VAL A 45 -10.82 -17.62 -23.95
C VAL A 45 -10.50 -16.80 -22.70
N ALA A 46 -10.21 -17.47 -21.58
CA ALA A 46 -10.09 -16.89 -20.25
C ALA A 46 -9.15 -15.69 -20.18
N LYS A 47 -7.93 -15.80 -20.72
CA LYS A 47 -6.90 -14.76 -20.60
C LYS A 47 -7.35 -13.42 -21.23
N GLN A 48 -7.96 -13.49 -22.41
CA GLN A 48 -8.44 -12.31 -23.12
C GLN A 48 -9.69 -11.74 -22.45
N LEU A 49 -10.58 -12.60 -21.97
CA LEU A 49 -11.79 -12.19 -21.26
C LEU A 49 -11.46 -11.52 -19.92
N GLN A 50 -10.49 -12.06 -19.17
CA GLN A 50 -9.95 -11.45 -17.96
C GLN A 50 -9.39 -10.06 -18.24
N SER A 51 -8.51 -9.93 -19.25
CA SER A 51 -7.96 -8.62 -19.62
C SER A 51 -9.05 -7.61 -19.98
N ARG A 52 -10.04 -8.03 -20.77
CA ARG A 52 -11.14 -7.15 -21.19
C ARG A 52 -12.03 -6.72 -20.01
N LEU A 53 -12.39 -7.65 -19.12
CA LEU A 53 -13.23 -7.35 -17.97
C LEU A 53 -12.48 -6.53 -16.91
N SER A 54 -11.17 -6.75 -16.72
CA SER A 54 -10.33 -5.88 -15.88
C SER A 54 -10.28 -4.45 -16.42
N GLN A 55 -10.14 -4.27 -17.74
CA GLN A 55 -10.20 -2.93 -18.36
C GLN A 55 -11.55 -2.26 -18.13
N ILE A 56 -12.66 -3.01 -18.28
CA ILE A 56 -14.00 -2.46 -18.05
C ILE A 56 -14.19 -2.12 -16.57
N ALA A 57 -13.72 -2.95 -15.64
CA ALA A 57 -13.78 -2.67 -14.21
C ALA A 57 -13.01 -1.39 -13.84
N THR A 58 -11.82 -1.19 -14.42
CA THR A 58 -11.06 0.06 -14.25
C THR A 58 -11.81 1.26 -14.84
N GLN A 59 -12.43 1.12 -16.01
CA GLN A 59 -13.27 2.17 -16.60
C GLN A 59 -14.51 2.50 -15.75
N ALA A 60 -15.03 1.50 -15.01
CA ALA A 60 -16.12 1.65 -14.05
C ALA A 60 -15.66 2.19 -12.67
N GLY A 61 -14.39 2.55 -12.53
CA GLY A 61 -13.83 3.15 -11.30
C GLY A 61 -13.52 2.15 -10.19
N TYR A 62 -13.34 0.87 -10.50
CA TYR A 62 -12.84 -0.14 -9.55
C TYR A 62 -11.33 -0.29 -9.66
N SER A 63 -10.68 -0.65 -8.55
CA SER A 63 -9.32 -1.19 -8.66
C SER A 63 -9.40 -2.65 -9.12
N SER A 64 -8.82 -2.96 -10.28
CA SER A 64 -8.85 -4.29 -10.89
C SER A 64 -7.53 -5.07 -10.76
N ASN A 65 -6.57 -4.51 -10.02
CA ASN A 65 -5.22 -5.04 -9.85
C ASN A 65 -5.05 -5.66 -8.46
N GLY A 66 -4.71 -6.96 -8.40
CA GLY A 66 -4.29 -7.63 -7.16
C GLY A 66 -5.33 -8.59 -6.56
N ALA A 67 -5.12 -8.95 -5.29
CA ALA A 67 -6.03 -9.81 -4.55
C ALA A 67 -7.29 -9.01 -4.21
N SER A 68 -8.44 -9.52 -4.61
CA SER A 68 -9.74 -8.84 -4.47
C SER A 68 -10.69 -9.70 -3.64
N LEU A 69 -11.51 -9.02 -2.82
CA LEU A 69 -12.63 -9.62 -2.12
C LEU A 69 -13.76 -9.99 -3.08
N PHE A 70 -14.02 -9.13 -4.05
CA PHE A 70 -15.09 -9.29 -5.03
C PHE A 70 -14.52 -9.72 -6.37
N ALA A 71 -15.24 -10.58 -7.06
CA ALA A 71 -14.83 -11.08 -8.37
C ALA A 71 -15.94 -10.97 -9.40
N ILE A 72 -15.56 -10.53 -10.61
CA ILE A 72 -16.30 -10.72 -11.83
C ILE A 72 -16.09 -12.17 -12.27
N THR A 73 -17.17 -12.93 -12.38
CA THR A 73 -17.18 -14.32 -12.82
C THR A 73 -17.92 -14.43 -14.16
N PRO A 74 -17.18 -14.47 -15.28
CA PRO A 74 -17.79 -14.64 -16.60
C PRO A 74 -17.95 -16.11 -16.95
N ASN A 75 -19.00 -16.42 -17.73
CA ASN A 75 -19.25 -17.74 -18.29
C ASN A 75 -19.84 -17.62 -19.71
N VAL A 76 -19.17 -18.22 -20.68
CA VAL A 76 -19.55 -18.27 -22.09
C VAL A 76 -20.37 -19.54 -22.34
N ILE A 77 -21.60 -19.37 -22.78
CA ILE A 77 -22.52 -20.44 -23.12
C ILE A 77 -22.73 -20.40 -24.64
N VAL A 78 -22.28 -21.43 -25.35
CA VAL A 78 -22.46 -21.52 -26.81
C VAL A 78 -23.77 -22.22 -27.12
N ASN A 79 -24.67 -21.51 -27.80
CA ASN A 79 -26.00 -22.00 -28.14
C ASN A 79 -26.03 -22.59 -29.56
N TYR A 80 -25.28 -22.00 -30.50
CA TYR A 80 -25.27 -22.40 -31.90
C TYR A 80 -23.90 -22.21 -32.54
N VAL A 81 -23.49 -23.19 -33.35
CA VAL A 81 -22.27 -23.13 -34.16
C VAL A 81 -22.63 -23.49 -35.59
N ASP A 82 -22.38 -22.57 -36.51
CA ASP A 82 -22.50 -22.78 -37.94
C ASP A 82 -21.12 -22.81 -38.59
N VAL A 83 -21.03 -23.46 -39.75
CA VAL A 83 -19.83 -23.47 -40.59
C VAL A 83 -20.24 -23.03 -41.99
N ALA A 84 -20.01 -21.75 -42.29
CA ALA A 84 -20.22 -21.21 -43.62
C ALA A 84 -19.02 -21.51 -44.52
N GLU A 85 -19.27 -21.91 -45.77
CA GLU A 85 -18.24 -22.08 -46.80
C GLU A 85 -17.76 -20.69 -47.30
N GLY A 86 -16.74 -20.15 -46.65
CA GLY A 86 -16.08 -18.90 -47.03
C GLY A 86 -15.04 -19.09 -48.13
N GLY A 87 -15.45 -19.56 -49.31
CA GLY A 87 -14.53 -19.80 -50.42
C GLY A 87 -13.48 -20.88 -50.10
N MET A 88 -12.20 -20.52 -50.05
CA MET A 88 -11.10 -21.49 -49.77
C MET A 88 -10.97 -21.91 -48.29
N LYS A 89 -11.70 -21.29 -47.35
CA LYS A 89 -11.64 -21.62 -45.91
C LYS A 89 -13.02 -21.63 -45.27
N SER A 90 -13.26 -22.61 -44.41
CA SER A 90 -14.46 -22.65 -43.56
C SER A 90 -14.46 -21.50 -42.55
N ILE A 91 -15.60 -20.82 -42.42
CA ILE A 91 -15.83 -19.76 -41.44
C ILE A 91 -16.81 -20.27 -40.39
N TYR A 92 -16.37 -20.35 -39.15
CA TYR A 92 -17.23 -20.64 -38.01
C TYR A 92 -18.01 -19.39 -37.64
N VAL A 93 -19.33 -19.51 -37.52
CA VAL A 93 -20.23 -18.48 -36.98
C VAL A 93 -20.79 -19.01 -35.67
N VAL A 94 -20.41 -18.41 -34.56
CA VAL A 94 -20.80 -18.85 -33.22
C VAL A 94 -21.76 -17.83 -32.62
N GLN A 95 -22.87 -18.34 -32.07
CA GLN A 95 -23.86 -17.56 -31.32
C GLN A 95 -24.03 -18.18 -29.94
N GLY A 96 -24.18 -17.33 -28.94
CA GLY A 96 -24.27 -17.76 -27.56
C GLY A 96 -24.51 -16.59 -26.63
N ASP A 97 -24.38 -16.87 -25.34
CA ASP A 97 -24.58 -15.91 -24.27
C ASP A 97 -23.32 -15.81 -23.40
N LEU A 98 -22.95 -14.60 -23.05
CA LEU A 98 -21.93 -14.30 -22.05
C LEU A 98 -22.65 -13.91 -20.76
N ALA A 99 -22.76 -14.84 -19.82
CA ALA A 99 -23.24 -14.58 -18.48
C ALA A 99 -22.10 -13.98 -17.65
N ILE A 100 -22.36 -12.88 -16.94
CA ILE A 100 -21.40 -12.22 -16.06
C ILE A 100 -22.08 -11.95 -14.74
N SER A 101 -21.42 -12.33 -13.65
CA SER A 101 -21.83 -11.97 -12.28
C SER A 101 -20.68 -11.29 -11.55
N ILE A 102 -21.03 -10.38 -10.63
CA ILE A 102 -20.13 -9.82 -9.62
C ILE A 102 -20.53 -10.44 -8.29
N ALA A 103 -19.61 -11.13 -7.63
CA ALA A 103 -19.88 -11.86 -6.40
C ALA A 103 -18.77 -11.72 -5.37
N ASP A 104 -19.08 -12.02 -4.10
CA ASP A 104 -18.10 -12.20 -3.03
C ASP A 104 -17.25 -13.45 -3.34
N GLY A 105 -15.92 -13.29 -3.26
CA GLY A 105 -14.95 -14.32 -3.60
C GLY A 105 -14.81 -15.43 -2.55
N ALA A 106 -15.34 -15.23 -1.34
CA ALA A 106 -15.31 -16.19 -0.23
C ALA A 106 -16.59 -17.04 -0.20
N ASP A 107 -17.77 -16.43 -0.09
CA ASP A 107 -19.04 -17.16 0.07
C ASP A 107 -19.88 -17.26 -1.22
N GLY A 108 -19.50 -16.56 -2.29
CA GLY A 108 -20.19 -16.60 -3.58
C GLY A 108 -21.46 -15.75 -3.65
N THR A 109 -21.72 -14.88 -2.65
CA THR A 109 -22.88 -13.99 -2.66
C THR A 109 -22.85 -13.11 -3.91
N VAL A 110 -23.87 -13.21 -4.77
CA VAL A 110 -23.96 -12.45 -6.02
C VAL A 110 -24.55 -11.07 -5.76
N PHE A 111 -23.79 -10.03 -6.07
CA PHE A 111 -24.22 -8.64 -5.96
C PHE A 111 -25.00 -8.19 -7.20
N SER A 112 -24.50 -8.47 -8.40
CA SER A 112 -25.23 -8.19 -9.64
C SER A 112 -24.87 -9.23 -10.70
N SER A 113 -25.77 -9.44 -11.66
CA SER A 113 -25.59 -10.38 -12.77
C SER A 113 -26.32 -9.93 -14.02
N THR A 114 -25.77 -10.21 -15.18
CA THR A 114 -26.40 -9.92 -16.47
C THR A 114 -25.87 -10.86 -17.54
N THR A 115 -26.61 -10.99 -18.62
CA THR A 115 -26.30 -11.91 -19.72
C THR A 115 -26.34 -11.15 -21.04
N PHE A 116 -25.26 -11.27 -21.82
CA PHE A 116 -25.14 -10.62 -23.12
C PHE A 116 -25.13 -11.63 -24.25
N PRO A 117 -26.10 -11.55 -25.18
CA PRO A 117 -26.01 -12.35 -26.39
C PRO A 117 -24.83 -11.88 -27.23
N PHE A 118 -24.05 -12.82 -27.74
CA PHE A 118 -22.95 -12.53 -28.65
C PHE A 118 -23.09 -13.31 -29.95
N LYS A 119 -22.57 -12.68 -31.01
CA LYS A 119 -22.35 -13.32 -32.31
C LYS A 119 -20.98 -12.95 -32.82
N GLY A 120 -20.19 -13.98 -33.12
CA GLY A 120 -18.86 -13.83 -33.66
C GLY A 120 -18.60 -14.80 -34.79
N SER A 121 -17.65 -14.44 -35.65
CA SER A 121 -17.26 -15.24 -36.81
C SER A 121 -15.76 -15.21 -37.00
N ASN A 122 -15.16 -16.36 -37.33
CA ASN A 122 -13.73 -16.46 -37.63
C ASN A 122 -13.41 -17.79 -38.35
N THR A 123 -12.16 -17.99 -38.78
CA THR A 123 -11.69 -19.25 -39.36
C THR A 123 -11.46 -20.36 -38.30
N ASP A 124 -11.64 -20.03 -37.02
CA ASP A 124 -11.47 -20.94 -35.87
C ASP A 124 -12.59 -20.70 -34.85
N LYS A 125 -13.15 -21.77 -34.26
CA LYS A 125 -14.28 -21.68 -33.32
C LYS A 125 -13.97 -20.78 -32.12
N ASN A 126 -12.78 -20.90 -31.53
CA ASN A 126 -12.41 -20.13 -30.33
C ASN A 126 -12.17 -18.67 -30.67
N LYS A 127 -11.57 -18.39 -31.84
CA LYS A 127 -11.46 -17.02 -32.35
C LYS A 127 -12.81 -16.41 -32.72
N ALA A 128 -13.77 -17.22 -33.15
CA ALA A 128 -15.15 -16.77 -33.43
C ALA A 128 -15.88 -16.42 -32.13
N ILE A 129 -15.73 -17.23 -31.07
CA ILE A 129 -16.22 -16.89 -29.73
C ILE A 129 -15.59 -15.57 -29.28
N LEU A 130 -14.27 -15.47 -29.35
CA LEU A 130 -13.52 -14.29 -28.92
C LEU A 130 -13.98 -13.01 -29.65
N SER A 131 -14.20 -13.08 -30.96
CA SER A 131 -14.66 -11.93 -31.75
C SER A 131 -16.09 -11.50 -31.41
N GLY A 132 -16.89 -12.39 -30.81
CA GLY A 132 -18.20 -12.06 -30.25
C GLY A 132 -18.10 -11.43 -28.86
N VAL A 133 -17.47 -12.14 -27.91
CA VAL A 133 -17.45 -11.72 -26.49
C VAL A 133 -16.63 -10.46 -26.23
N LEU A 134 -15.58 -10.19 -27.01
CA LEU A 134 -14.76 -8.98 -26.85
C LEU A 134 -15.44 -7.69 -27.33
N LYS A 135 -16.60 -7.79 -28.00
CA LYS A 135 -17.40 -6.60 -28.36
C LYS A 135 -18.03 -5.92 -27.16
N ILE A 136 -18.10 -6.61 -26.01
CA ILE A 136 -18.64 -6.03 -24.80
C ILE A 136 -17.79 -4.85 -24.34
N GLY A 137 -18.44 -3.74 -24.01
CA GLY A 137 -17.81 -2.54 -23.49
C GLY A 137 -18.43 -2.10 -22.17
N TYR A 138 -17.87 -1.05 -21.57
CA TYR A 138 -18.37 -0.48 -20.31
C TYR A 138 -19.83 -0.04 -20.41
N SER A 139 -20.26 0.56 -21.53
CA SER A 139 -21.65 0.98 -21.72
C SER A 139 -22.65 -0.17 -21.62
N ASN A 140 -22.26 -1.39 -22.01
CA ASN A 140 -23.11 -2.57 -21.88
C ASN A 140 -23.25 -3.00 -20.42
N LEU A 141 -22.20 -2.84 -19.61
CA LEU A 141 -22.13 -3.33 -18.24
C LEU A 141 -22.40 -2.26 -17.18
N LYS A 142 -22.56 -1.00 -17.57
CA LYS A 142 -22.64 0.14 -16.65
C LYS A 142 -23.63 -0.07 -15.51
N GLU A 143 -24.88 -0.44 -15.83
CA GLU A 143 -25.93 -0.64 -14.83
C GLU A 143 -25.58 -1.77 -13.83
N MET A 144 -24.99 -2.87 -14.33
CA MET A 144 -24.55 -3.98 -13.49
C MET A 144 -23.44 -3.55 -12.52
N PHE A 145 -22.46 -2.77 -12.99
CA PHE A 145 -21.40 -2.24 -12.13
C PHE A 145 -21.95 -1.24 -11.11
N ASP A 146 -22.85 -0.34 -11.49
CA ASP A 146 -23.45 0.62 -10.56
C ASP A 146 -24.29 -0.08 -9.46
N GLU A 147 -25.06 -1.09 -9.84
CA GLU A 147 -25.83 -1.93 -8.90
C GLU A 147 -24.90 -2.70 -7.95
N ALA A 148 -23.86 -3.33 -8.49
CA ALA A 148 -22.87 -4.05 -7.69
C ALA A 148 -22.14 -3.13 -6.72
N ARG A 149 -21.76 -1.92 -7.16
CA ARG A 149 -21.14 -0.90 -6.29
C ARG A 149 -22.03 -0.61 -5.09
N THR A 150 -23.30 -0.28 -5.34
CA THR A 150 -24.26 0.03 -4.27
C THR A 150 -24.35 -1.10 -3.25
N LYS A 151 -24.54 -2.33 -3.71
CA LYS A 151 -24.67 -3.50 -2.81
C LYS A 151 -23.37 -3.86 -2.09
N ILE A 152 -22.20 -3.64 -2.70
CA ILE A 152 -20.91 -3.82 -2.04
C ILE A 152 -20.73 -2.78 -0.93
N LEU A 153 -21.11 -1.52 -1.16
CA LEU A 153 -21.06 -0.49 -0.13
C LEU A 153 -22.01 -0.82 1.04
N ASP A 154 -23.24 -1.27 0.74
CA ASP A 154 -24.20 -1.74 1.76
C ASP A 154 -23.63 -2.90 2.58
N TYR A 155 -22.93 -3.83 1.92
CA TYR A 155 -22.26 -4.95 2.58
C TYR A 155 -21.20 -4.49 3.59
N TYR A 156 -20.35 -3.53 3.23
CA TYR A 156 -19.37 -2.96 4.16
C TYR A 156 -20.04 -2.22 5.32
N ALA A 157 -21.07 -1.42 5.03
CA ALA A 157 -21.81 -0.70 6.06
C ALA A 157 -22.47 -1.67 7.06
N ALA A 158 -23.07 -2.76 6.58
CA ALA A 158 -23.67 -3.79 7.43
C ALA A 158 -22.64 -4.57 8.27
N LYS A 159 -21.38 -4.62 7.84
CA LYS A 159 -20.29 -5.35 8.52
C LYS A 159 -19.36 -4.46 9.35
N GLU A 160 -19.68 -3.17 9.52
CA GLU A 160 -18.87 -2.22 10.31
C GLU A 160 -18.40 -2.83 11.63
N GLU A 161 -19.33 -3.27 12.49
CA GLU A 161 -18.98 -3.78 13.84
C GLU A 161 -18.01 -4.96 13.78
N ALA A 162 -18.24 -5.89 12.85
CA ALA A 162 -17.39 -7.06 12.68
C ALA A 162 -15.97 -6.70 12.19
N ILE A 163 -15.86 -5.74 11.26
CA ILE A 163 -14.58 -5.27 10.73
C ILE A 163 -13.76 -4.59 11.84
N PHE A 164 -14.37 -3.69 12.61
CA PHE A 164 -13.69 -3.00 13.72
C PHE A 164 -13.30 -3.98 14.83
N ALA A 165 -14.17 -4.90 15.21
CA ALA A 165 -13.86 -5.92 16.22
C ALA A 165 -12.66 -6.80 15.81
N LYS A 166 -12.57 -7.15 14.52
CA LYS A 166 -11.44 -7.90 13.97
C LYS A 166 -10.14 -7.09 14.00
N ALA A 167 -10.19 -5.82 13.61
CA ALA A 167 -9.04 -4.91 13.70
C ALA A 167 -8.57 -4.71 15.14
N ASP A 168 -9.50 -4.54 16.09
CA ASP A 168 -9.18 -4.44 17.52
C ASP A 168 -8.54 -5.73 18.06
N SER A 169 -9.03 -6.90 17.63
CA SER A 169 -8.43 -8.19 17.99
C SER A 169 -6.99 -8.31 17.47
N TYR A 170 -6.73 -7.93 16.21
CA TYR A 170 -5.37 -7.89 15.67
C TYR A 170 -4.47 -6.94 16.47
N ALA A 171 -4.94 -5.72 16.75
CA ALA A 171 -4.19 -4.75 17.53
C ALA A 171 -3.90 -5.24 18.96
N PHE A 172 -4.86 -5.91 19.61
CA PHE A 172 -4.68 -6.52 20.93
C PHE A 172 -3.57 -7.58 20.93
N ASN A 173 -3.47 -8.36 19.85
CA ASN A 173 -2.43 -9.36 19.64
C ASN A 173 -1.10 -8.78 19.11
N GLN A 174 -0.95 -7.45 19.11
CA GLN A 174 0.23 -6.73 18.57
C GLN A 174 0.47 -6.97 17.06
N GLN A 175 -0.55 -7.45 16.36
CA GLN A 175 -0.58 -7.63 14.91
C GLN A 175 -1.05 -6.32 14.26
N TYR A 176 -0.22 -5.28 14.40
CA TYR A 176 -0.62 -3.93 14.03
C TYR A 176 -0.77 -3.74 12.52
N ASP A 177 0.07 -4.40 11.71
CA ASP A 177 0.03 -4.26 10.25
C ASP A 177 -1.26 -4.88 9.69
N GLU A 178 -1.67 -6.04 10.22
CA GLU A 178 -2.95 -6.69 9.94
C GLU A 178 -4.14 -5.79 10.30
N ALA A 179 -4.11 -5.20 11.49
CA ALA A 179 -5.18 -4.32 11.98
C ALA A 179 -5.34 -3.08 11.09
N ILE A 180 -4.21 -2.44 10.73
CA ILE A 180 -4.18 -1.29 9.82
C ILE A 180 -4.70 -1.70 8.44
N SER A 181 -4.22 -2.81 7.88
CA SER A 181 -4.68 -3.33 6.58
C SER A 181 -6.18 -3.63 6.56
N CYS A 182 -6.74 -4.17 7.64
CA CYS A 182 -8.17 -4.47 7.74
C CYS A 182 -9.03 -3.21 7.60
N LEU A 183 -8.66 -2.13 8.30
CA LEU A 183 -9.40 -0.87 8.31
C LEU A 183 -9.19 -0.06 7.01
N MET A 184 -8.00 -0.13 6.43
CA MET A 184 -7.63 0.54 5.18
C MET A 184 -8.37 -0.01 3.94
N LEU A 185 -8.98 -1.18 4.04
CA LEU A 185 -9.77 -1.78 2.95
C LEU A 185 -11.24 -1.32 2.95
N ILE A 186 -11.67 -0.56 3.96
CA ILE A 186 -12.99 0.05 3.97
C ILE A 186 -13.06 1.07 2.82
N PRO A 187 -14.11 1.03 1.97
CA PRO A 187 -14.22 1.94 0.83
C PRO A 187 -14.31 3.42 1.24
N GLU A 188 -13.54 4.28 0.57
CA GLU A 188 -13.53 5.74 0.74
C GLU A 188 -14.91 6.37 0.44
N GLU A 189 -15.73 5.71 -0.39
CA GLU A 189 -17.08 6.15 -0.69
C GLU A 189 -18.03 6.09 0.53
N LEU A 190 -17.73 5.26 1.54
CA LEU A 190 -18.45 5.26 2.82
C LEU A 190 -17.83 6.29 3.76
N PHE A 191 -17.99 7.57 3.45
CA PHE A 191 -17.26 8.67 4.11
C PHE A 191 -17.23 8.60 5.64
N GLU A 192 -18.39 8.41 6.30
CA GLU A 192 -18.47 8.34 7.77
C GLU A 192 -17.72 7.13 8.33
N LEU A 193 -17.94 5.96 7.75
CA LEU A 193 -17.29 4.72 8.16
C LEU A 193 -15.77 4.76 7.91
N HIS A 194 -15.38 5.27 6.74
CA HIS A 194 -13.99 5.43 6.35
C HIS A 194 -13.28 6.43 7.28
N SER A 195 -13.90 7.58 7.60
CA SER A 195 -13.34 8.55 8.54
C SER A 195 -13.09 7.90 9.90
N LYS A 196 -14.09 7.20 10.45
CA LYS A 196 -13.96 6.46 11.72
C LYS A 196 -12.84 5.41 11.67
N ALA A 197 -12.67 4.76 10.52
CA ALA A 197 -11.62 3.77 10.33
C ALA A 197 -10.23 4.43 10.29
N MET A 198 -10.10 5.59 9.66
CA MET A 198 -8.84 6.34 9.60
C MET A 198 -8.43 6.85 10.98
N ASP A 199 -9.36 7.36 11.78
CA ASP A 199 -9.09 7.74 13.18
C ASP A 199 -8.53 6.56 13.97
N LYS A 200 -9.14 5.39 13.79
CA LYS A 200 -8.70 4.15 14.43
C LYS A 200 -7.34 3.66 13.92
N VAL A 201 -7.06 3.83 12.63
CA VAL A 201 -5.74 3.51 12.05
C VAL A 201 -4.66 4.39 12.67
N VAL A 202 -4.91 5.69 12.87
CA VAL A 202 -3.95 6.58 13.53
C VAL A 202 -3.63 6.10 14.94
N GLU A 203 -4.65 5.72 15.71
CA GLU A 203 -4.48 5.15 17.07
C GLU A 203 -3.59 3.89 17.05
N ILE A 204 -3.88 2.96 16.13
CA ILE A 204 -3.15 1.69 16.01
C ILE A 204 -1.71 1.92 15.50
N TYR A 205 -1.52 2.85 14.58
CA TYR A 205 -0.21 3.21 14.05
C TYR A 205 0.70 3.82 15.12
N ASP A 206 0.16 4.65 16.00
CA ASP A 206 0.91 5.19 17.15
C ASP A 206 1.31 4.08 18.13
N LYS A 207 0.40 3.13 18.43
CA LYS A 207 0.72 1.95 19.26
C LYS A 207 1.83 1.10 18.64
N ARG A 208 1.77 0.86 17.33
CA ARG A 208 2.80 0.15 16.57
C ARG A 208 4.16 0.84 16.70
N ASN A 209 4.22 2.15 16.50
CA ASN A 209 5.46 2.90 16.56
C ASN A 209 6.04 2.93 17.97
N ALA A 210 5.20 3.04 18.99
CA ALA A 210 5.61 2.94 20.38
C ALA A 210 6.24 1.56 20.70
N GLU A 211 5.64 0.47 20.18
CA GLU A 211 6.19 -0.88 20.36
C GLU A 211 7.52 -1.06 19.61
N ILE A 212 7.64 -0.57 18.37
CA ILE A 212 8.92 -0.58 17.62
C ILE A 212 10.00 0.20 18.39
N ALA A 213 9.66 1.37 18.93
CA ALA A 213 10.59 2.17 19.73
C ALA A 213 11.02 1.42 21.00
N ARG A 214 10.08 0.75 21.68
CA ARG A 214 10.36 -0.08 22.85
C ARG A 214 11.30 -1.24 22.53
N GLN A 215 11.06 -1.95 21.43
CA GLN A 215 11.91 -3.06 20.99
C GLN A 215 13.32 -2.58 20.64
N ARG A 216 13.45 -1.45 19.93
CA ARG A 216 14.77 -0.84 19.64
C ARG A 216 15.50 -0.43 20.91
N ALA A 217 14.80 0.16 21.89
CA ALA A 217 15.39 0.52 23.18
C ALA A 217 15.84 -0.72 23.97
N ALA A 218 15.05 -1.80 23.96
CA ALA A 218 15.42 -3.07 24.60
C ALA A 218 16.63 -3.73 23.93
N GLN A 219 16.68 -3.71 22.59
CA GLN A 219 17.82 -4.20 21.83
C GLN A 219 19.08 -3.40 22.16
N LEU A 220 19.00 -2.07 22.14
CA LEU A 220 20.10 -1.18 22.52
C LEU A 220 20.60 -1.48 23.94
N ALA A 221 19.67 -1.68 24.89
CA ALA A 221 20.02 -2.03 26.26
C ALA A 221 20.78 -3.37 26.33
N ALA A 222 20.34 -4.40 25.60
CA ALA A 222 21.02 -5.69 25.54
C ALA A 222 22.41 -5.60 24.89
N GLU A 223 22.56 -4.82 23.81
CA GLU A 223 23.85 -4.55 23.16
C GLU A 223 24.81 -3.86 24.12
N ASN A 224 24.34 -2.83 24.84
CA ASN A 224 25.10 -2.13 25.86
C ASN A 224 25.53 -3.05 27.01
N ASP A 225 24.62 -3.91 27.50
CA ASP A 225 24.96 -4.89 28.54
C ASP A 225 26.06 -5.86 28.09
N ALA A 226 26.06 -6.27 26.82
CA ALA A 226 27.11 -7.11 26.24
C ALA A 226 28.46 -6.37 26.20
N VAL A 227 28.45 -5.08 25.82
CA VAL A 227 29.65 -4.22 25.83
C VAL A 227 30.20 -4.08 27.25
N LEU A 228 29.35 -3.75 28.22
CA LEU A 228 29.75 -3.58 29.62
C LEU A 228 30.29 -4.89 30.21
N LYS A 229 29.67 -6.04 29.94
CA LYS A 229 30.18 -7.36 30.36
C LYS A 229 31.55 -7.67 29.74
N LYS A 230 31.74 -7.38 28.46
CA LYS A 230 33.02 -7.58 27.77
C LYS A 230 34.11 -6.72 28.38
N ALA A 231 33.84 -5.43 28.61
CA ALA A 231 34.75 -4.51 29.27
C ALA A 231 35.11 -4.97 30.69
N GLN A 232 34.11 -5.40 31.48
CA GLN A 232 34.30 -5.95 32.81
C GLN A 232 35.19 -7.21 32.80
N SER A 233 35.01 -8.10 31.83
CA SER A 233 35.87 -9.29 31.68
C SER A 233 37.33 -8.90 31.44
N TYR A 234 37.60 -7.92 30.57
CA TYR A 234 38.96 -7.44 30.33
C TYR A 234 39.56 -6.77 31.57
N LEU A 235 38.77 -5.98 32.31
CA LEU A 235 39.20 -5.41 33.58
C LEU A 235 39.58 -6.47 34.61
N SER A 236 38.80 -7.56 34.71
CA SER A 236 39.11 -8.69 35.59
C SER A 236 40.40 -9.42 35.18
N MET A 237 40.75 -9.41 33.89
CA MET A 237 42.02 -9.93 33.35
C MET A 237 43.17 -8.92 33.43
N GLN A 238 42.98 -7.78 34.11
CA GLN A 238 43.93 -6.66 34.18
C GLN A 238 44.31 -6.07 32.81
N ASN A 239 43.46 -6.26 31.80
CA ASN A 239 43.66 -5.74 30.46
C ASN A 239 42.84 -4.46 30.25
N ALA A 240 43.31 -3.37 30.85
CA ALA A 240 42.59 -2.08 30.83
C ALA A 240 42.50 -1.46 29.43
N GLU A 241 43.47 -1.72 28.54
CA GLU A 241 43.44 -1.23 27.16
C GLU A 241 42.29 -1.85 26.36
N GLU A 242 42.18 -3.18 26.39
CA GLU A 242 41.11 -3.89 25.67
C GLU A 242 39.74 -3.64 26.31
N ALA A 243 39.69 -3.37 27.62
CA ALA A 243 38.48 -2.87 28.26
C ALA A 243 38.03 -1.51 27.68
N LEU A 244 38.94 -0.54 27.55
CA LEU A 244 38.63 0.76 26.94
C LEU A 244 38.19 0.63 25.49
N LYS A 245 38.83 -0.25 24.70
CA LYS A 245 38.43 -0.52 23.31
C LYS A 245 37.04 -1.13 23.21
N ALA A 246 36.73 -2.11 24.06
CA ALA A 246 35.39 -2.71 24.10
C ALA A 246 34.30 -1.65 24.36
N LEU A 247 34.58 -0.68 25.24
CA LEU A 247 33.67 0.41 25.58
C LEU A 247 33.43 1.41 24.42
N TRP A 248 34.18 1.35 23.31
CA TRP A 248 33.92 2.23 22.16
C TRP A 248 32.61 1.90 21.42
N ASP A 249 32.16 0.65 21.53
CA ASP A 249 30.90 0.18 20.95
C ASP A 249 29.68 0.65 21.74
N TYR A 250 29.86 1.12 22.98
CA TYR A 250 28.78 1.57 23.85
C TYR A 250 28.03 2.76 23.24
N ARG A 251 26.70 2.76 23.40
CA ARG A 251 25.80 3.82 22.96
C ARG A 251 25.02 4.36 24.16
N ASN A 252 24.58 5.62 24.11
CA ASN A 252 23.83 6.24 25.20
C ASN A 252 22.58 5.42 25.56
N GLY A 253 22.57 4.83 26.75
CA GLY A 253 21.53 3.90 27.22
C GLY A 253 20.70 4.50 28.34
N SER A 254 20.21 3.64 29.24
CA SER A 254 19.56 4.10 30.48
C SER A 254 20.54 4.81 31.40
N GLU A 255 20.04 5.63 32.33
CA GLU A 255 20.85 6.34 33.32
C GLU A 255 21.77 5.38 34.11
N ALA A 256 21.25 4.21 34.50
CA ALA A 256 22.02 3.18 35.20
C ALA A 256 23.16 2.61 34.34
N GLN A 257 22.88 2.27 33.07
CA GLN A 257 23.91 1.77 32.15
C GLN A 257 24.96 2.85 31.85
N ASN A 258 24.55 4.11 31.72
CA ASN A 258 25.45 5.23 31.49
C ASN A 258 26.37 5.47 32.69
N ALA A 259 25.85 5.36 33.91
CA ALA A 259 26.64 5.43 35.12
C ALA A 259 27.68 4.29 35.19
N GLN A 260 27.26 3.05 34.92
CA GLN A 260 28.16 1.90 34.89
C GLN A 260 29.24 2.03 33.79
N TYR A 261 28.86 2.52 32.61
CA TYR A 261 29.79 2.85 31.54
C TYR A 261 30.86 3.85 32.01
N ASN A 262 30.43 4.98 32.59
CA ASN A 262 31.33 6.03 33.05
C ASN A 262 32.31 5.51 34.11
N GLU A 263 31.82 4.72 35.07
CA GLU A 263 32.66 4.08 36.11
C GLU A 263 33.72 3.16 35.48
N MET A 264 33.33 2.32 34.52
CA MET A 264 34.28 1.43 33.83
C MET A 264 35.32 2.20 33.02
N VAL A 265 34.92 3.29 32.35
CA VAL A 265 35.84 4.18 31.63
C VAL A 265 36.85 4.82 32.59
N GLU A 266 36.40 5.35 33.72
CA GLU A 266 37.30 5.93 34.74
C GLU A 266 38.26 4.88 35.29
N LYS A 267 37.73 3.73 35.70
CA LYS A 267 38.53 2.63 36.27
C LYS A 267 39.57 2.11 35.29
N ALA A 268 39.18 1.84 34.05
CA ALA A 268 40.11 1.38 33.01
C ALA A 268 41.13 2.47 32.65
N GLY A 269 40.69 3.73 32.53
CA GLY A 269 41.54 4.87 32.24
C GLY A 269 42.60 5.12 33.32
N GLY A 270 42.24 4.94 34.60
CA GLY A 270 43.16 5.06 35.74
C GLY A 270 44.28 4.00 35.74
N LEU A 271 44.05 2.84 35.13
CA LEU A 271 45.02 1.74 35.04
C LEU A 271 45.98 1.85 33.85
N VAL A 272 45.78 2.83 32.95
CA VAL A 272 46.58 3.01 31.73
C VAL A 272 47.48 4.26 31.87
N SER A 273 48.71 4.17 31.35
CA SER A 273 49.66 5.28 31.36
C SER A 273 49.12 6.48 30.56
N GLU A 274 49.57 7.68 30.89
CA GLU A 274 49.10 8.91 30.24
C GLU A 274 49.38 8.90 28.72
N GLU A 275 50.57 8.43 28.31
CA GLU A 275 50.93 8.30 26.89
C GLU A 275 49.97 7.35 26.17
N LYS A 276 49.67 6.20 26.79
CA LYS A 276 48.78 5.22 26.17
C LYS A 276 47.33 5.69 26.10
N ARG A 277 46.87 6.49 27.08
CA ARG A 277 45.55 7.16 27.01
C ARG A 277 45.44 8.09 25.80
N ARG A 278 46.48 8.85 25.47
CA ARG A 278 46.50 9.74 24.29
C ARG A 278 46.38 8.95 23.00
N ILE A 279 47.11 7.84 22.89
CA ILE A 279 47.03 6.93 21.74
C ILE A 279 45.62 6.35 21.60
N LEU A 280 45.06 5.79 22.68
CA LEU A 280 43.71 5.20 22.68
C LEU A 280 42.63 6.25 22.38
N ALA A 281 42.80 7.50 22.82
CA ALA A 281 41.88 8.58 22.47
C ALA A 281 41.89 8.89 20.97
N ALA A 282 43.08 8.93 20.35
CA ALA A 282 43.21 9.12 18.91
C ALA A 282 42.64 7.92 18.11
N GLU A 283 42.85 6.69 18.58
CA GLU A 283 42.25 5.49 18.00
C GLU A 283 40.72 5.51 18.10
N ARG A 284 40.18 5.87 19.27
CA ARG A 284 38.73 6.01 19.48
C ARG A 284 38.11 7.01 18.51
N GLN A 285 38.74 8.16 18.30
CA GLN A 285 38.25 9.16 17.34
C GLN A 285 38.18 8.57 15.93
N ARG A 286 39.25 7.92 15.47
CA ARG A 286 39.26 7.24 14.15
C ARG A 286 38.17 6.18 14.02
N TYR A 287 37.93 5.42 15.09
CA TYR A 287 36.88 4.42 15.15
C TYR A 287 35.49 5.05 15.01
N LEU A 288 35.20 6.11 15.78
CA LEU A 288 33.92 6.83 15.72
C LEU A 288 33.71 7.48 14.35
N ASP A 289 34.74 8.09 13.77
CA ASP A 289 34.69 8.68 12.43
C ASP A 289 34.43 7.65 11.33
N ALA A 290 35.05 6.47 11.43
CA ALA A 290 34.79 5.36 10.50
C ALA A 290 33.32 4.91 10.59
N ARG A 291 32.82 4.69 11.82
CA ARG A 291 31.43 4.30 12.04
C ARG A 291 30.43 5.33 11.51
N MET A 292 30.66 6.62 11.78
CA MET A 292 29.80 7.69 11.26
C MET A 292 29.81 7.78 9.73
N ARG A 293 30.92 7.44 9.06
CA ARG A 293 30.95 7.35 7.59
C ARG A 293 30.07 6.21 7.10
N GLU A 294 30.20 5.03 7.69
CA GLU A 294 29.38 3.87 7.33
C GLU A 294 27.88 4.14 7.55
N ASP A 295 27.52 4.73 8.70
CA ASP A 295 26.14 5.11 9.02
C ASP A 295 25.57 6.12 8.00
N ARG A 296 26.37 7.12 7.59
CA ARG A 296 25.97 8.09 6.55
C ARG A 296 25.80 7.45 5.19
N GLU A 297 26.73 6.58 4.78
CA GLU A 297 26.62 5.85 3.52
C GLU A 297 25.38 4.95 3.49
N TRP A 298 25.06 4.30 4.61
CA TRP A 298 23.83 3.53 4.74
C TRP A 298 22.58 4.42 4.66
N ALA A 299 22.55 5.54 5.38
CA ALA A 299 21.44 6.48 5.34
C ALA A 299 21.19 7.04 3.92
N MET A 300 22.26 7.39 3.20
CA MET A 300 22.16 7.84 1.80
C MET A 300 21.58 6.74 0.89
N ARG A 301 21.97 5.47 1.07
CA ARG A 301 21.40 4.35 0.30
C ARG A 301 19.92 4.15 0.58
N VAL A 302 19.49 4.26 1.84
CA VAL A 302 18.08 4.18 2.21
C VAL A 302 17.29 5.33 1.57
N GLN A 303 17.81 6.55 1.66
CA GLN A 303 17.19 7.73 1.07
C GLN A 303 17.11 7.65 -0.46
N ASP A 304 18.13 7.12 -1.14
CA ASP A 304 18.13 6.93 -2.59
C ASP A 304 17.05 5.93 -3.03
N VAL A 305 16.87 4.84 -2.26
CA VAL A 305 15.79 3.87 -2.48
C VAL A 305 14.41 4.50 -2.28
N GLU A 306 14.22 5.27 -1.19
CA GLU A 306 12.97 5.99 -0.93
C GLU A 306 12.69 7.04 -2.01
N HIS A 307 13.71 7.81 -2.42
CA HIS A 307 13.59 8.81 -3.47
C HIS A 307 13.21 8.16 -4.80
N LYS A 308 13.84 7.04 -5.17
CA LYS A 308 13.51 6.30 -6.38
C LYS A 308 12.06 5.80 -6.36
N ARG A 309 11.60 5.25 -5.22
CA ARG A 309 10.20 4.86 -5.03
C ARG A 309 9.24 6.06 -5.13
N SER A 310 9.64 7.23 -4.61
CA SER A 310 8.85 8.45 -4.71
C SER A 310 8.75 8.98 -6.16
N LEU A 311 9.83 8.85 -6.94
CA LEU A 311 9.86 9.21 -8.36
C LEU A 311 8.98 8.27 -9.18
N GLU A 312 9.07 6.96 -8.93
CA GLU A 312 8.20 5.96 -9.56
C GLU A 312 6.72 6.25 -9.26
N ASN A 313 6.38 6.59 -8.01
CA ASN A 313 5.04 7.02 -7.64
C ASN A 313 4.61 8.30 -8.37
N ARG A 314 5.48 9.33 -8.43
CA ARG A 314 5.18 10.59 -9.15
C ARG A 314 4.98 10.37 -10.64
N GLU A 315 5.82 9.56 -11.28
CA GLU A 315 5.67 9.23 -12.70
C GLU A 315 4.35 8.52 -12.97
N MET A 316 3.93 7.64 -12.07
CA MET A 316 2.65 6.95 -12.14
C MET A 316 1.46 7.91 -12.02
N VAL A 317 1.44 8.80 -11.01
CA VAL A 317 0.41 9.83 -10.86
C VAL A 317 0.36 10.74 -12.07
N MET A 318 1.51 11.11 -12.63
CA MET A 318 1.56 11.94 -13.85
C MET A 318 1.00 11.20 -15.06
N ARG A 319 1.23 9.88 -15.20
CA ARG A 319 0.63 9.07 -16.27
C ARG A 319 -0.88 8.95 -16.12
N GLU A 320 -1.38 8.77 -14.90
CA GLU A 320 -2.82 8.73 -14.63
C GLU A 320 -3.49 10.09 -14.86
N ASN A 321 -2.89 11.18 -14.38
CA ASN A 321 -3.37 12.53 -14.64
C ASN A 321 -3.31 12.88 -16.13
N ALA A 322 -2.28 12.43 -16.86
CA ALA A 322 -2.21 12.59 -18.30
C ALA A 322 -3.33 11.82 -19.02
N ALA A 323 -3.60 10.58 -18.62
CA ALA A 323 -4.72 9.79 -19.15
C ALA A 323 -6.08 10.44 -18.81
N ALA A 324 -6.26 10.94 -17.59
CA ALA A 324 -7.46 11.65 -17.18
C ALA A 324 -7.61 13.00 -17.92
N HIS A 325 -6.50 13.69 -18.20
CA HIS A 325 -6.50 14.92 -18.99
C HIS A 325 -6.81 14.65 -20.46
N GLU A 326 -6.32 13.56 -21.03
CA GLU A 326 -6.65 13.09 -22.38
C GLU A 326 -8.16 12.77 -22.49
N ILE A 327 -8.71 12.05 -21.51
CA ILE A 327 -10.15 11.78 -21.40
C ILE A 327 -10.96 13.08 -21.19
N SER A 328 -10.44 14.03 -20.39
CA SER A 328 -11.07 15.33 -20.15
C SER A 328 -11.03 16.24 -21.38
N MET A 329 -9.99 16.17 -22.20
CA MET A 329 -9.86 16.92 -23.45
C MET A 329 -10.82 16.37 -24.50
N ASP A 330 -10.97 15.04 -24.59
CA ASP A 330 -11.99 14.40 -25.43
C ASP A 330 -13.42 14.81 -25.02
N ASN A 331 -13.71 14.85 -23.71
CA ASN A 331 -15.00 15.30 -23.20
C ASN A 331 -15.23 16.82 -23.37
N LYS A 332 -14.20 17.66 -23.17
CA LYS A 332 -14.30 19.11 -23.42
C LYS A 332 -14.49 19.44 -24.90
N GLN A 333 -13.95 18.64 -25.81
CA GLN A 333 -14.17 18.80 -27.24
C GLN A 333 -15.61 18.41 -27.65
N HIS A 334 -16.28 17.59 -26.82
CA HIS A 334 -17.72 17.31 -26.89
C HIS A 334 -18.57 18.44 -26.28
N ASP A 335 -18.16 18.99 -25.13
CA ASP A 335 -18.91 20.02 -24.40
C ASP A 335 -18.74 21.44 -24.97
N LEU A 336 -17.63 21.74 -25.66
CA LEU A 336 -17.40 23.01 -26.38
C LEU A 336 -18.32 23.18 -27.60
N ARG A 337 -19.12 22.16 -27.98
CA ARG A 337 -20.24 22.31 -28.93
C ARG A 337 -21.55 22.75 -28.26
N VAL A 338 -21.62 22.80 -26.94
CA VAL A 338 -22.89 23.00 -26.20
C VAL A 338 -22.92 24.28 -25.34
N ILE A 339 -21.78 24.91 -25.03
CA ILE A 339 -21.74 26.09 -24.14
C ILE A 339 -21.06 27.28 -24.83
N SER A 340 -21.78 27.88 -25.79
CA SER A 340 -21.51 29.23 -26.31
C SER A 340 -22.63 30.21 -25.96
N THR A 341 -23.08 30.19 -24.71
CA THR A 341 -23.92 31.19 -24.04
C THR A 341 -23.71 30.92 -22.54
N THR A 342 -23.13 31.78 -21.69
CA THR A 342 -23.49 33.16 -21.36
C THR A 342 -22.36 33.78 -20.49
N HIS A 343 -22.21 35.10 -20.55
CA HIS A 343 -21.12 35.95 -20.06
C HIS A 343 -21.02 36.15 -18.51
N ASP A 344 -19.77 36.31 -18.06
CA ASP A 344 -19.19 37.25 -17.07
C ASP A 344 -20.07 38.06 -16.09
N MET A 345 -19.66 38.14 -14.81
CA MET A 345 -19.54 39.41 -14.07
C MET A 345 -18.71 39.35 -12.76
N LYS A 346 -18.02 40.47 -12.50
CA LYS A 346 -16.97 40.81 -11.51
C LYS A 346 -17.47 40.99 -10.06
N ILE A 347 -16.65 40.63 -9.06
CA ILE A 347 -15.77 41.45 -8.17
C ILE A 347 -16.43 42.65 -7.43
N GLU A 348 -16.36 42.60 -6.09
CA GLU A 348 -15.87 43.62 -5.13
C GLU A 348 -16.76 43.70 -3.87
N ASP A 349 -16.20 43.46 -2.68
CA ASP A 349 -16.21 44.51 -1.64
C ASP A 349 -15.11 44.28 -0.58
N LYS A 350 -14.40 45.35 -0.24
CA LYS A 350 -13.28 45.42 0.71
C LYS A 350 -13.61 46.53 1.71
N MET A 351 -14.09 46.24 2.92
CA MET A 351 -13.94 47.14 4.09
C MET A 351 -14.25 46.43 5.42
N THR A 352 -13.27 45.82 6.10
CA THR A 352 -13.20 45.79 7.60
C THR A 352 -11.84 45.31 8.16
N ASP A 353 -10.73 45.71 7.54
CA ASP A 353 -9.42 45.04 7.71
C ASP A 353 -8.68 45.27 9.05
N HIS A 354 -9.21 46.10 9.98
CA HIS A 354 -8.47 46.48 11.19
C HIS A 354 -9.11 46.09 12.53
N GLN A 355 -10.36 45.63 12.54
CA GLN A 355 -10.97 44.99 13.71
C GLN A 355 -10.99 43.45 13.58
N ILE A 356 -10.99 42.92 12.35
CA ILE A 356 -10.94 41.48 12.06
C ILE A 356 -9.52 40.90 12.31
N GLN A 357 -8.46 41.71 12.23
CA GLN A 357 -7.06 41.26 12.42
C GLN A 357 -6.69 40.78 13.85
N MET A 358 -7.40 41.21 14.90
CA MET A 358 -7.10 40.77 16.27
C MET A 358 -7.87 39.51 16.68
N GLU A 359 -9.07 39.29 16.14
CA GLU A 359 -9.79 38.00 16.28
C GLU A 359 -9.24 36.93 15.32
N HIS A 360 -8.76 37.31 14.13
CA HIS A 360 -8.05 36.39 13.23
C HIS A 360 -6.79 35.83 13.86
N ARG A 361 -5.93 36.59 14.55
CA ARG A 361 -4.70 35.99 15.14
C ARG A 361 -4.94 34.92 16.21
N GLY A 362 -6.06 34.97 16.94
CA GLY A 362 -6.46 33.92 17.89
C GLY A 362 -7.10 32.71 17.20
N MET A 363 -7.87 32.93 16.13
CA MET A 363 -8.40 31.86 15.28
C MET A 363 -7.35 31.23 14.37
N ASP A 364 -6.39 31.99 13.85
CA ASP A 364 -5.31 31.57 12.97
C ASP A 364 -4.30 30.70 13.71
N TYR A 365 -4.09 30.90 15.02
CA TYR A 365 -3.27 29.99 15.82
C TYR A 365 -4.00 28.66 16.07
N ASN A 366 -5.29 28.69 16.40
CA ASN A 366 -6.08 27.46 16.55
C ASN A 366 -6.27 26.74 15.20
N PHE A 367 -6.43 27.49 14.11
CA PHE A 367 -6.54 26.98 12.75
C PHE A 367 -5.20 26.45 12.25
N ALA A 368 -4.07 27.11 12.49
CA ALA A 368 -2.75 26.59 12.14
C ALA A 368 -2.35 25.37 13.00
N VAL A 369 -2.78 25.29 14.26
CA VAL A 369 -2.61 24.09 15.09
C VAL A 369 -3.53 22.97 14.63
N LEU A 370 -4.77 23.27 14.24
CA LEU A 370 -5.68 22.30 13.62
C LEU A 370 -5.17 21.83 12.25
N GLU A 371 -4.65 22.72 11.40
CA GLU A 371 -4.02 22.43 10.11
C GLU A 371 -2.72 21.64 10.28
N ALA A 372 -1.90 21.96 11.28
CA ALA A 372 -0.68 21.21 11.57
C ALA A 372 -0.99 19.83 12.17
N ASN A 373 -2.01 19.71 13.02
CA ASN A 373 -2.47 18.44 13.56
C ASN A 373 -3.11 17.57 12.47
N THR A 374 -3.96 18.14 11.62
CA THR A 374 -4.53 17.42 10.46
C THR A 374 -3.48 17.07 9.41
N GLN A 375 -2.46 17.92 9.18
CA GLN A 375 -1.29 17.55 8.37
C GLN A 375 -0.50 16.41 9.00
N THR A 376 -0.37 16.36 10.33
CA THR A 376 0.33 15.28 11.04
C THR A 376 -0.47 13.97 10.98
N GLU A 377 -1.79 14.03 11.14
CA GLU A 377 -2.67 12.86 11.03
C GLU A 377 -2.74 12.34 9.59
N GLN A 378 -2.84 13.23 8.60
CA GLN A 378 -2.81 12.83 7.20
C GLN A 378 -1.47 12.17 6.83
N GLN A 379 -0.35 12.69 7.33
CA GLN A 379 0.96 12.05 7.16
C GLN A 379 1.01 10.65 7.80
N LYS A 380 0.39 10.46 8.97
CA LYS A 380 0.28 9.15 9.62
C LYS A 380 -0.60 8.21 8.80
N ILE A 381 -1.72 8.69 8.26
CA ILE A 381 -2.60 7.91 7.38
C ILE A 381 -1.84 7.49 6.12
N ASP A 382 -1.09 8.38 5.48
CA ASP A 382 -0.31 8.06 4.27
C ASP A 382 0.82 7.04 4.57
N ALA A 383 1.47 7.17 5.72
CA ALA A 383 2.45 6.20 6.20
C ALA A 383 1.78 4.84 6.50
N ALA A 384 0.61 4.84 7.11
CA ALA A 384 -0.17 3.65 7.40
C ALA A 384 -0.71 2.97 6.11
N LYS A 385 -1.10 3.76 5.10
CA LYS A 385 -1.43 3.25 3.74
C LYS A 385 -0.24 2.50 3.16
N THR A 386 0.99 3.03 3.32
CA THR A 386 2.21 2.35 2.86
C THR A 386 2.43 1.01 3.58
N VAL A 387 2.26 0.99 4.91
CA VAL A 387 2.33 -0.25 5.72
C VAL A 387 1.30 -1.27 5.22
N ALA A 388 0.04 -0.83 5.01
CA ALA A 388 -1.03 -1.70 4.53
C ALA A 388 -0.73 -2.29 3.15
N CYS A 389 -0.24 -1.47 2.20
CA CYS A 389 0.17 -1.93 0.87
C CYS A 389 1.24 -3.02 0.95
N GLU A 390 2.29 -2.79 1.74
CA GLU A 390 3.39 -3.74 1.87
C GLU A 390 2.92 -5.05 2.51
N PHE A 391 2.08 -4.95 3.54
CA PHE A 391 1.51 -6.11 4.20
C PHE A 391 0.65 -6.95 3.25
N ILE A 392 -0.29 -6.32 2.53
CA ILE A 392 -1.19 -7.02 1.60
C ILE A 392 -0.40 -7.64 0.44
N LYS A 393 0.61 -6.94 -0.09
CA LYS A 393 1.50 -7.46 -1.13
C LYS A 393 2.19 -8.75 -0.69
N ASN A 394 2.66 -8.79 0.55
CA ASN A 394 3.33 -9.96 1.11
C ASN A 394 2.35 -11.05 1.57
N ASN A 395 1.07 -10.71 1.76
CA ASN A 395 0.03 -11.60 2.27
C ASN A 395 -1.23 -11.58 1.39
N PRO A 396 -1.18 -12.07 0.13
CA PRO A 396 -2.29 -11.98 -0.82
C PRO A 396 -3.56 -12.76 -0.40
N ASN A 397 -3.44 -13.71 0.52
CA ASN A 397 -4.59 -14.44 1.07
C ASN A 397 -5.27 -13.70 2.23
N PHE A 398 -4.66 -12.65 2.80
CA PHE A 398 -5.26 -11.86 3.88
C PHE A 398 -6.61 -11.31 3.47
N ILE A 399 -6.67 -10.71 2.28
CA ILE A 399 -7.89 -10.12 1.71
C ILE A 399 -9.02 -11.16 1.66
N LYS A 400 -8.75 -12.36 1.14
CA LYS A 400 -9.76 -13.45 1.03
C LYS A 400 -10.30 -13.92 2.38
N ASN A 401 -9.53 -13.75 3.44
CA ASN A 401 -9.88 -14.19 4.80
C ASN A 401 -10.51 -13.09 5.64
N LEU A 402 -10.75 -11.89 5.09
CA LEU A 402 -11.39 -10.80 5.86
C LEU A 402 -12.84 -11.14 6.22
N ASN A 403 -13.53 -11.87 5.34
CA ASN A 403 -14.95 -12.20 5.48
C ASN A 403 -15.22 -13.55 6.21
N ASN A 404 -14.16 -14.32 6.49
CA ASN A 404 -14.17 -15.51 7.35
C ASN A 404 -13.79 -15.13 8.78
#